data_AF-A0A919NTB4-F1
#
_entry.id   AF-A0A919NTB4-F1
#
_cell.length_a   1.000
_cell.length_b   1.000
_cell.length_c   1.000
_cell.angle_alpha   90.00
_cell.angle_beta   90.00
_cell.angle_gamma   90.00
#
_symmetry.space_group_name_H-M   'P 1'
#
loop_
_entity.id
_entity.type
_entity.pdbx_description
1 polymer ?
#
loop_
_entity_poly.entity_id
_entity_poly.type
_entity_poly.pdbx_seq_one_letter_code
_entity_poly.pdbx_strand_id
1 'polypeptide(L)'
;MNGVPLLDEIVDRVSFQVTPTMYRLAYEFGGEPTDPAWEFGAVPVTGEVRLWPPGGQEDSSFVNSSVCQWLCSLHLVGSRLTESDLFDRWDESAETEELAFAELAELLGGIEAIDPAAIADGNHERQFWPGLLDRWLF
;
A
#
# COMPACT_ATOMS: atom_id res chain seq x y z
N MET A 1 -6.38 -8.16 18.99
CA MET A 1 -5.45 -7.02 18.88
C MET A 1 -5.79 -6.34 17.57
N ASN A 2 -6.48 -5.19 17.62
CA ASN A 2 -6.81 -4.39 16.43
C ASN A 2 -5.70 -3.36 16.27
N GLY A 3 -4.59 -3.78 15.67
CA GLY A 3 -3.53 -2.89 15.18
C GLY A 3 -3.60 -2.84 13.66
N VAL A 4 -3.23 -1.71 13.07
CA VAL A 4 -2.90 -1.64 11.65
C VAL A 4 -1.80 -2.68 11.40
N PRO A 5 -1.93 -3.60 10.43
CA PRO A 5 -0.87 -4.55 10.13
C PRO A 5 0.36 -3.73 9.71
N LEU A 6 1.42 -3.84 10.50
CA LEU A 6 2.73 -3.34 10.12
C LEU A 6 3.28 -4.36 9.14
N LEU A 7 3.44 -3.92 7.91
CA LEU A 7 4.04 -4.67 6.84
C LEU A 7 5.39 -3.99 6.63
N ASP A 8 6.48 -4.70 6.91
CA ASP A 8 7.82 -4.24 6.52
C ASP A 8 7.74 -3.89 5.02
N GLU A 9 8.22 -2.70 4.65
CA GLU A 9 8.14 -2.08 3.30
C GLU A 9 6.79 -1.44 2.88
N ILE A 10 5.75 -1.47 3.72
CA ILE A 10 4.45 -0.86 3.40
C ILE A 10 3.91 0.03 4.53
N VAL A 11 4.14 -0.24 5.81
CA VAL A 11 3.87 0.72 6.91
C VAL A 11 4.79 0.37 8.08
N ASP A 12 5.80 1.21 8.35
CA ASP A 12 6.69 1.02 9.49
C ASP A 12 6.12 1.56 10.80
N ARG A 13 5.47 2.74 10.75
CA ARG A 13 4.88 3.38 11.93
C ARG A 13 3.58 4.11 11.63
N VAL A 14 2.62 3.92 12.55
CA VAL A 14 1.39 4.72 12.62
C VAL A 14 1.68 6.04 13.33
N SER A 15 1.29 7.15 12.72
CA SER A 15 1.41 8.49 13.30
C SER A 15 0.25 9.36 12.86
N PHE A 16 -0.73 9.55 13.75
CA PHE A 16 -1.82 10.50 13.54
C PHE A 16 -1.36 11.92 13.88
N GLN A 17 -1.06 12.72 12.85
CA GLN A 17 -0.70 14.13 13.01
C GLN A 17 -1.42 15.00 11.98
N VAL A 18 -1.81 16.20 12.38
CA VAL A 18 -2.36 17.20 11.46
C VAL A 18 -1.21 17.99 10.87
N THR A 19 -1.08 18.00 9.56
CA THR A 19 -0.20 18.91 8.83
C THR A 19 -1.04 19.95 8.07
N PRO A 20 -0.45 21.04 7.56
CA PRO A 20 -1.20 22.03 6.79
C PRO A 20 -1.88 21.46 5.53
N THR A 21 -1.39 20.34 4.99
CA THR A 21 -1.83 19.77 3.71
C THR A 21 -2.59 18.45 3.85
N MET A 22 -2.45 17.73 4.96
CA MET A 22 -3.07 16.41 5.17
C MET A 22 -3.19 16.02 6.65
N TYR A 23 -3.99 14.99 6.92
CA TYR A 23 -3.90 14.22 8.15
C TYR A 23 -2.93 13.06 7.93
N ARG A 24 -1.71 13.17 8.45
CA ARG A 24 -0.74 12.06 8.39
C ARG A 24 -1.30 10.86 9.15
N LEU A 25 -1.20 9.68 8.55
CA LEU A 25 -1.70 8.42 9.07
C LEU A 25 -0.55 7.48 9.44
N ALA A 26 0.42 7.35 8.54
CA ALA A 26 1.55 6.43 8.67
C ALA A 26 2.73 6.90 7.81
N TYR A 27 3.91 6.35 8.04
CA TYR A 27 5.10 6.61 7.25
C TYR A 27 6.08 5.43 7.31
N GLU A 28 6.98 5.34 6.32
CA GLU A 28 8.12 4.42 6.27
C GLU A 28 9.43 5.18 6.49
N PHE A 29 10.42 4.55 7.13
CA PHE A 29 11.76 5.12 7.29
C PHE A 29 12.68 4.75 6.13
N GLY A 30 13.17 5.77 5.43
CA GLY A 30 14.21 5.62 4.41
C GLY A 30 15.59 5.58 5.01
N GLY A 31 15.97 4.48 5.67
CA GLY A 31 17.33 4.23 6.17
C GLY A 31 17.79 5.08 7.37
N GLU A 32 17.60 6.41 7.36
CA GLU A 32 17.90 7.28 8.50
C GLU A 32 16.62 7.66 9.30
N PRO A 33 16.67 7.66 10.65
CA PRO A 33 15.48 7.86 11.49
C PRO A 33 14.83 9.25 11.46
N THR A 34 15.36 10.18 10.68
CA THR A 34 14.95 11.58 10.67
C THR A 34 14.26 12.03 9.39
N ASP A 35 14.25 11.20 8.34
CA ASP A 35 13.60 11.54 7.07
C ASP A 35 12.76 10.35 6.57
N PRO A 36 11.42 10.43 6.61
CA PRO A 36 10.59 9.35 6.10
C PRO A 36 10.77 9.19 4.59
N ALA A 37 10.86 7.95 4.11
CA ALA A 37 10.93 7.63 2.68
C ALA A 37 9.64 8.03 1.96
N TRP A 38 8.52 7.97 2.65
CA TRP A 38 7.22 8.48 2.19
C TRP A 38 6.23 8.50 3.35
N GLU A 39 5.14 9.24 3.19
CA GLU A 39 4.07 9.38 4.18
C GLU A 39 2.70 9.05 3.58
N PHE A 40 1.89 8.26 4.28
CA PHE A 40 0.46 8.15 4.00
C PHE A 40 -0.31 9.26 4.71
N GLY A 41 -1.17 9.93 3.97
CA GLY A 41 -2.04 10.97 4.51
C GLY A 41 -3.45 10.93 3.97
N ALA A 42 -4.40 11.41 4.78
CA ALA A 42 -5.73 11.71 4.29
C ALA A 42 -5.83 13.17 3.86
N VAL A 43 -6.28 13.40 2.63
CA VAL A 43 -6.54 14.74 2.10
C VAL A 43 -7.70 15.36 2.90
N PRO A 44 -7.55 16.60 3.41
CA PRO A 44 -8.63 17.27 4.13
C PRO A 44 -9.86 17.43 3.24
N VAL A 45 -11.05 17.41 3.83
CA VAL A 45 -12.35 17.49 3.13
C VAL A 45 -12.75 16.22 2.38
N THR A 46 -11.89 15.64 1.54
CA THR A 46 -12.24 14.44 0.75
C THR A 46 -12.04 13.14 1.54
N GLY A 47 -11.07 13.10 2.45
CA GLY A 47 -10.72 11.90 3.22
C GLY A 47 -9.97 10.83 2.43
N GLU A 48 -9.67 11.10 1.17
CA GLU A 48 -8.87 10.26 0.29
C GLU A 48 -7.47 10.05 0.86
N VAL A 49 -7.01 8.82 0.85
CA VAL A 49 -5.65 8.46 1.24
C VAL A 49 -4.73 8.51 0.03
N ARG A 50 -3.61 9.21 0.16
CA ARG A 50 -2.53 9.23 -0.84
C ARG A 50 -1.19 8.91 -0.19
N LEU A 51 -0.22 8.55 -1.04
CA LEU A 51 1.19 8.38 -0.68
C LEU A 51 1.96 9.64 -1.10
N TRP A 52 2.70 10.25 -0.18
CA TRP A 52 3.55 11.41 -0.45
C TRP A 52 5.04 11.01 -0.40
N PRO A 53 5.78 11.13 -1.52
CA PRO A 53 7.22 10.91 -1.53
C PRO A 53 7.99 12.09 -0.89
N PRO A 54 9.30 11.93 -0.61
CA PRO A 54 10.15 12.98 -0.11
C PRO A 54 10.36 14.00 -1.24
N GLY A 55 9.68 15.14 -1.16
CA GLY A 55 9.64 16.13 -2.24
C GLY A 55 8.32 16.91 -2.31
N GLY A 56 7.24 16.36 -1.74
CA GLY A 56 5.97 17.07 -1.57
C GLY A 56 4.83 16.49 -2.42
N GLN A 57 3.77 17.30 -2.59
CA GLN A 57 2.47 16.83 -3.09
C GLN A 57 2.42 16.56 -4.60
N GLU A 58 3.33 17.13 -5.38
CA GLU A 58 3.29 17.08 -6.85
C GLU A 58 3.41 15.65 -7.41
N ASP A 59 4.06 14.75 -6.68
CA ASP A 59 4.25 13.33 -7.04
C ASP A 59 3.45 12.38 -6.13
N SER A 60 2.37 12.85 -5.52
CA SER A 60 1.56 11.99 -4.63
C SER A 60 0.74 10.96 -5.42
N SER A 61 0.81 9.70 -5.02
CA SER A 61 0.05 8.60 -5.65
C SER A 61 -1.27 8.35 -4.93
N PHE A 62 -2.35 8.09 -5.68
CA PHE A 62 -3.62 7.69 -5.08
C PHE A 62 -3.48 6.31 -4.42
N VAL A 63 -4.06 6.14 -3.23
CA VAL A 63 -4.02 4.87 -2.49
C VAL A 63 -5.44 4.33 -2.33
N ASN A 64 -6.32 5.09 -1.69
CA ASN A 64 -7.71 4.70 -1.46
C ASN A 64 -8.63 5.91 -1.29
N SER A 65 -9.91 5.74 -1.61
CA SER A 65 -10.96 6.75 -1.53
C SER A 65 -11.27 7.19 -0.09
N SER A 66 -10.90 6.40 0.92
CA SER A 66 -11.07 6.76 2.33
C SER A 66 -10.10 6.03 3.26
N VAL A 67 -9.89 6.58 4.47
CA VAL A 67 -9.12 5.93 5.55
C VAL A 67 -9.69 4.55 5.90
N CYS A 68 -11.01 4.36 5.87
CA CYS A 68 -11.62 3.06 6.17
C CYS A 68 -11.28 2.02 5.11
N GLN A 69 -11.37 2.38 3.83
CA GLN A 69 -11.00 1.49 2.74
C GLN A 69 -9.51 1.16 2.76
N TRP A 70 -8.66 2.16 3.02
CA TRP A 70 -7.22 1.95 3.20
C TRP A 70 -6.91 0.93 4.31
N LEU A 71 -7.55 1.04 5.48
CA LEU A 71 -7.36 0.09 6.57
C LEU A 71 -7.84 -1.32 6.21
N CYS A 72 -8.95 -1.44 5.49
CA CYS A 72 -9.44 -2.73 5.00
C CYS A 72 -8.47 -3.36 3.99
N SER A 73 -7.95 -2.58 3.04
CA SER A 73 -6.97 -3.04 2.05
C SER A 73 -5.66 -3.46 2.72
N LEU A 74 -5.16 -2.67 3.67
CA LEU A 74 -3.99 -3.04 4.48
C LEU A 74 -4.21 -4.35 5.24
N HIS A 75 -5.38 -4.53 5.85
CA HIS A 75 -5.71 -5.78 6.54
C HIS A 75 -5.76 -6.97 5.59
N LEU A 76 -6.37 -6.82 4.41
CA LEU A 76 -6.42 -7.86 3.39
C LEU A 76 -5.01 -8.26 2.95
N VAL A 77 -4.18 -7.30 2.55
CA VAL A 77 -2.80 -7.53 2.10
C VAL A 77 -1.97 -8.14 3.23
N GLY A 78 -2.04 -7.56 4.43
CA GLY A 78 -1.30 -8.05 5.60
C GLY A 78 -1.63 -9.49 5.97
N SER A 79 -2.92 -9.86 5.90
CA SER A 79 -3.35 -11.23 6.17
C SER A 79 -2.84 -12.20 5.11
N ARG A 80 -2.91 -11.83 3.83
CA ARG A 80 -2.43 -12.67 2.73
C ARG A 80 -0.92 -12.91 2.77
N LEU A 81 -0.14 -11.86 3.00
CA LEU A 81 1.31 -11.97 3.13
C LEU A 81 1.75 -12.82 4.33
N THR A 82 0.94 -12.87 5.40
CA THR A 82 1.24 -13.72 6.56
C THR A 82 0.83 -15.18 6.35
N GLU A 83 -0.17 -15.44 5.51
CA GLU A 83 -0.73 -16.77 5.29
C GLU A 83 -0.08 -17.52 4.11
N SER A 84 0.54 -16.81 3.17
CA SER A 84 1.10 -17.40 1.95
C SER A 84 2.63 -17.44 1.97
N ASP A 85 3.17 -18.66 1.87
CA ASP A 85 4.60 -18.88 1.65
C ASP A 85 5.01 -18.72 0.18
N LEU A 86 4.07 -18.42 -0.73
CA LEU A 86 4.35 -18.34 -2.17
C LEU A 86 5.21 -17.13 -2.53
N PHE A 87 5.04 -16.02 -1.81
CA PHE A 87 5.85 -14.81 -2.00
C PHE A 87 7.31 -14.98 -1.60
N ASP A 88 7.61 -15.91 -0.68
CA ASP A 88 9.00 -16.21 -0.29
C ASP A 88 9.69 -17.18 -1.26
N ARG A 89 8.92 -17.84 -2.13
CA ARG A 89 9.36 -18.98 -2.96
C ARG A 89 9.11 -18.78 -4.44
N TRP A 90 8.72 -17.57 -4.84
CA TRP A 90 8.29 -17.26 -6.20
C TRP A 90 9.36 -17.56 -7.27
N ASP A 91 10.65 -17.44 -6.90
CA ASP A 91 11.80 -17.64 -7.79
C ASP A 91 12.27 -19.10 -7.88
N GLU A 92 11.67 -20.02 -7.10
CA GLU A 92 12.11 -21.41 -7.05
C GLU A 92 11.79 -22.19 -8.34
N SER A 93 10.70 -21.83 -9.02
CA SER A 93 10.29 -22.47 -10.28
C SER A 93 9.27 -21.63 -11.04
N ALA A 94 9.17 -21.87 -12.35
CA ALA A 94 8.14 -21.22 -13.20
C ALA A 94 6.70 -21.54 -12.75
N GLU A 95 6.47 -22.71 -12.12
CA GLU A 95 5.16 -23.07 -11.57
C GLU A 95 4.85 -22.25 -10.31
N THR A 96 5.83 -22.05 -9.43
CA THR A 96 5.68 -21.23 -8.22
C THR A 96 5.51 -19.75 -8.58
N GLU A 97 6.22 -19.28 -9.60
CA GLU A 97 6.08 -17.93 -10.15
C GLU A 97 4.65 -17.69 -10.66
N GLU A 98 4.10 -18.60 -11.46
CA GLU A 98 2.72 -18.50 -11.98
C GLU A 98 1.68 -18.48 -10.85
N LEU A 99 1.89 -19.29 -9.80
CA LEU A 99 1.03 -19.30 -8.61
C LEU A 99 1.12 -17.98 -7.82
N ALA A 100 2.32 -17.41 -7.67
CA ALA A 100 2.50 -16.12 -7.01
C ALA A 100 1.81 -14.98 -7.80
N PHE A 101 1.93 -14.97 -9.13
CA PHE A 101 1.19 -14.03 -9.98
C PHE A 101 -0.33 -14.18 -9.85
N ALA A 102 -0.83 -15.41 -9.80
CA ALA A 102 -2.26 -15.66 -9.60
C ALA A 102 -2.74 -15.12 -8.25
N GLU A 103 -1.95 -15.30 -7.20
CA GLU A 103 -2.28 -14.78 -5.87
C GLU A 103 -2.25 -13.24 -5.83
N LEU A 104 -1.29 -12.59 -6.48
CA LEU A 104 -1.28 -11.12 -6.62
C LEU A 104 -2.52 -10.61 -7.37
N ALA A 105 -2.95 -11.32 -8.42
CA ALA A 105 -4.16 -10.97 -9.16
C ALA A 105 -5.42 -11.11 -8.30
N GLU A 106 -5.52 -12.18 -7.49
CA GLU A 106 -6.60 -12.33 -6.52
C GLU A 106 -6.59 -11.23 -5.46
N LEU A 107 -5.39 -10.85 -4.99
CA LEU A 107 -5.22 -9.77 -4.01
C LEU A 107 -5.67 -8.41 -4.58
N LEU A 108 -5.27 -8.10 -5.82
CA LEU A 108 -5.74 -6.91 -6.54
C LEU A 108 -7.26 -6.90 -6.71
N GLY A 109 -7.87 -8.03 -7.07
CA GLY A 109 -9.33 -8.15 -7.15
C GLY A 109 -10.01 -7.94 -5.80
N GLY A 110 -9.39 -8.38 -4.70
CA GLY A 110 -9.86 -8.12 -3.34
C GLY A 110 -9.79 -6.63 -2.96
N ILE A 111 -8.72 -5.93 -3.35
CA ILE A 111 -8.57 -4.49 -3.16
C ILE A 111 -9.60 -3.74 -4.01
N GLU A 112 -9.81 -4.14 -5.26
CA GLU A 112 -10.84 -3.56 -6.14
C GLU A 112 -12.24 -3.69 -5.54
N ALA A 113 -12.54 -4.83 -4.92
CA ALA A 113 -13.83 -5.04 -4.25
C ALA A 113 -14.03 -4.13 -3.02
N ILE A 114 -12.94 -3.74 -2.35
CA ILE A 114 -12.97 -2.77 -1.22
C ILE A 114 -13.12 -1.34 -1.74
N ASP A 115 -12.38 -1.02 -2.79
CA ASP A 115 -12.31 0.32 -3.37
C ASP A 115 -11.92 0.27 -4.84
N PRO A 116 -12.92 0.30 -5.76
CA PRO A 116 -12.64 0.21 -7.20
C PRO A 116 -11.71 1.32 -7.70
N ALA A 117 -11.76 2.51 -7.09
CA ALA A 117 -10.93 3.65 -7.47
C ALA A 117 -9.43 3.41 -7.25
N ALA A 118 -9.07 2.48 -6.35
CA ALA A 118 -7.70 2.11 -6.05
C ALA A 118 -7.01 1.36 -7.20
N ILE A 119 -7.79 0.81 -8.14
CA ILE A 119 -7.31 0.02 -9.28
C ILE A 119 -7.74 0.64 -10.63
N ALA A 120 -8.73 1.54 -10.63
CA ALA A 120 -9.51 1.98 -11.79
C ALA A 120 -8.73 2.56 -12.98
N ASP A 121 -7.53 3.12 -12.78
CA ASP A 121 -6.77 3.72 -13.88
C ASP A 121 -5.85 2.74 -14.61
N GLY A 122 -5.59 1.54 -14.06
CA GLY A 122 -4.66 0.56 -14.64
C GLY A 122 -3.24 1.08 -14.88
N ASN A 123 -2.95 2.33 -14.50
CA ASN A 123 -1.66 2.96 -14.64
C ASN A 123 -0.87 2.69 -13.35
N HIS A 124 0.03 1.72 -13.43
CA HIS A 124 0.88 1.29 -12.33
C HIS A 124 1.77 2.43 -11.79
N GLU A 125 1.97 3.52 -12.55
CA GLU A 125 2.75 4.69 -12.11
C GLU A 125 1.97 5.65 -11.21
N ARG A 126 0.62 5.64 -11.27
CA ARG A 126 -0.23 6.58 -10.54
C ARG A 126 -1.02 5.94 -9.41
N GLN A 127 -1.24 4.64 -9.48
CA GLN A 127 -1.99 3.85 -8.51
C GLN A 127 -1.03 3.09 -7.62
N PHE A 128 -1.14 3.32 -6.30
CA PHE A 128 -0.24 2.74 -5.31
C PHE A 128 -0.26 1.21 -5.30
N TRP A 129 -1.44 0.59 -5.22
CA TRP A 129 -1.56 -0.87 -5.04
C TRP A 129 -1.01 -1.67 -6.23
N PRO A 130 -1.38 -1.37 -7.50
CA PRO A 130 -0.75 -2.03 -8.64
C PRO A 130 0.76 -1.83 -8.68
N GLY A 131 1.24 -0.59 -8.48
CA GLY A 131 2.68 -0.30 -8.54
C GLY A 131 3.49 -0.94 -7.40
N LEU A 132 2.92 -1.08 -6.21
CA LEU A 132 3.54 -1.76 -5.08
C LEU A 132 3.62 -3.28 -5.32
N LEU A 133 2.52 -3.90 -5.75
CA LEU A 133 2.45 -5.36 -5.92
C LEU A 133 3.23 -5.85 -7.14
N ASP A 134 3.36 -5.04 -8.20
CA ASP A 134 4.20 -5.36 -9.36
C ASP A 134 5.69 -5.47 -8.96
N ARG A 135 6.14 -4.67 -7.99
CA ARG A 135 7.52 -4.72 -7.48
C ARG A 135 7.84 -5.96 -6.66
N TRP A 136 6.86 -6.68 -6.15
CA TRP A 136 7.10 -7.87 -5.33
C TRP A 136 7.66 -9.07 -6.13
N LEU A 137 7.68 -8.98 -7.46
CA LEU A 137 8.19 -10.03 -8.36
C LEU A 137 9.44 -9.60 -9.15
N PHE A 138 10.09 -8.48 -8.81
CA PHE A 138 11.29 -7.96 -9.48
C PHE A 138 12.36 -7.50 -8.48
#